data_AF-V6SSK1-F1
#
_entry.id   AF-V6SSK1-F1
#
_cell.length_a   1.000
_cell.length_b   1.000
_cell.length_c   1.000
_cell.angle_alpha   90.00
_cell.angle_beta   90.00
_cell.angle_gamma   90.00
#
_symmetry.space_group_name_H-M   'P 1'
#
loop_
_entity.id
_entity.type
_entity.pdbx_description
1 polymer ?
#
loop_
_entity_poly.entity_id
_entity_poly.type
_entity_poly.pdbx_seq_one_letter_code
_entity_poly.pdbx_strand_id
1 'polypeptide(L)'
;MKMKPNLIVIMAILGFQLGFSQEPVKPVENKIPVGEKPAIDVEKEKELAEKEKAQMEKELRKTEKEKEKLDDAKKDVEKAKDRLKDCKEELEDEQKKFDRKMEKGKLDKDEELKARKKLLKLAEKQQKYQHQLEKEQKALDKLMR
;
A
#
# COMPACT_ATOMS: atom_id res chain seq x y z
N MET A 1 -0.24 29.69 -3.05
CA MET A 1 -0.25 28.39 -3.76
C MET A 1 1.18 27.94 -3.97
N LYS A 2 1.64 26.86 -3.31
CA LYS A 2 2.97 26.28 -3.57
C LYS A 2 2.81 25.28 -4.73
N MET A 3 3.20 25.68 -5.94
CA MET A 3 3.19 24.78 -7.09
C MET A 3 4.32 23.76 -6.96
N LYS A 4 4.02 22.50 -7.30
CA LYS A 4 4.98 21.40 -7.25
C LYS A 4 6.03 21.60 -8.35
N PRO A 5 7.33 21.35 -8.07
CA PRO A 5 8.42 21.64 -9.01
C PRO A 5 8.27 20.93 -10.36
N ASN A 6 7.62 19.76 -10.38
CA ASN A 6 7.39 18.98 -11.60
C ASN A 6 6.46 19.68 -12.61
N LEU A 7 5.56 20.56 -12.15
CA LEU A 7 4.65 21.29 -13.04
C LEU A 7 5.37 22.42 -13.79
N ILE A 8 6.39 23.01 -13.17
CA ILE A 8 7.22 24.08 -13.76
C ILE A 8 8.07 23.51 -14.90
N VAL A 9 8.63 22.31 -14.72
CA VAL A 9 9.44 21.64 -15.75
C VAL A 9 8.58 21.26 -16.96
N ILE A 10 7.36 20.76 -16.74
CA ILE A 10 6.42 20.43 -17.82
C ILE A 10 6.00 21.69 -18.61
N MET A 11 5.74 22.82 -17.94
CA MET A 11 5.45 24.08 -18.64
C MET A 11 6.66 24.63 -19.40
N ALA A 12 7.89 24.44 -18.91
CA ALA A 12 9.08 24.88 -19.62
C ALA A 12 9.31 24.08 -20.92
N ILE A 13 9.05 22.77 -20.89
CA ILE A 13 9.20 21.90 -22.08
C ILE A 13 8.12 22.19 -23.13
N LEU A 14 6.86 22.39 -22.70
CA LEU A 14 5.77 22.74 -23.61
C LEU A 14 5.87 24.19 -24.13
N GLY A 15 6.36 25.13 -23.31
CA GLY A 15 6.60 26.51 -23.72
C GLY A 15 7.74 26.66 -24.72
N PHE A 16 8.73 25.76 -24.68
CA PHE A 16 9.83 25.74 -25.64
C PHE A 16 9.41 25.24 -27.03
N GLN A 17 8.40 24.37 -27.13
CA GLN A 17 7.87 23.90 -28.43
C GLN A 17 6.93 24.88 -29.13
N LEU A 18 6.42 25.91 -28.44
CA LEU A 18 5.48 26.89 -28.99
C LEU A 18 6.11 28.29 -29.20
N GLY A 19 7.41 28.44 -28.94
CA GLY A 19 8.12 29.72 -28.87
C GLY A 19 8.99 30.09 -30.06
N PHE A 20 8.80 29.53 -31.27
CA PHE A 20 9.42 30.08 -32.47
C PHE A 20 8.45 31.04 -33.18
N SER A 21 8.69 32.31 -32.88
CA SER A 21 8.06 33.51 -33.39
C SER A 21 7.93 33.51 -34.91
N GLN A 22 6.76 33.96 -35.37
CA GLN A 22 6.55 34.44 -36.73
C GLN A 22 7.58 35.53 -37.07
N GLU A 23 8.35 35.32 -38.14
CA GLU A 23 8.79 36.41 -39.02
C GLU A 23 8.51 35.97 -40.47
N PRO A 24 7.79 36.76 -41.28
CA PRO A 24 7.55 36.44 -42.68
C PRO A 24 8.76 36.91 -43.51
N VAL A 25 9.66 35.99 -43.87
CA VAL A 25 10.73 36.26 -44.83
C VAL A 25 10.34 35.68 -46.18
N LYS A 26 10.33 36.55 -47.19
CA LYS A 26 9.98 36.33 -48.60
C LYS A 26 10.79 35.18 -49.24
N PRO A 27 10.25 34.53 -50.30
CA PRO A 27 10.85 33.34 -50.88
C PRO A 27 12.10 33.68 -51.68
N VAL A 28 13.22 33.05 -51.33
CA VAL A 28 14.38 32.95 -52.22
C VAL A 28 14.61 31.47 -52.47
N GLU A 29 14.29 31.06 -53.69
CA GLU A 29 14.66 29.77 -54.25
C GLU A 29 16.16 29.56 -54.07
N ASN A 30 16.55 28.53 -53.32
CA ASN A 30 17.86 27.93 -53.45
C ASN A 30 17.70 26.42 -53.36
N LYS A 31 17.86 25.78 -54.51
CA LYS A 31 18.01 24.34 -54.68
C LYS A 31 19.19 23.87 -53.83
N ILE A 32 18.94 23.01 -52.85
CA ILE A 32 19.95 22.15 -52.23
C ILE A 32 19.34 20.73 -52.25
N PRO A 33 20.10 19.73 -52.73
CA PRO A 33 19.59 18.42 -53.11
C PRO A 33 19.01 17.66 -51.92
N VAL A 34 18.01 16.83 -52.23
CA VAL A 34 17.38 15.82 -51.39
C VAL A 34 18.47 14.97 -50.72
N GLY A 35 18.86 15.37 -49.52
CA GLY A 35 19.70 14.59 -48.64
C GLY A 35 18.84 13.56 -47.93
N GLU A 36 18.99 12.30 -48.32
CA GLU A 36 18.59 11.15 -47.51
C GLU A 36 19.09 11.33 -46.07
N LYS A 37 18.17 11.59 -45.13
CA LYS A 37 18.26 11.32 -43.67
C LYS A 37 17.08 11.99 -42.94
N PRO A 38 15.92 11.31 -42.86
CA PRO A 38 15.15 11.40 -41.62
C PRO A 38 14.63 10.05 -41.11
N ALA A 39 14.98 8.94 -41.76
CA ALA A 39 14.54 7.61 -41.32
C ALA A 39 15.27 7.14 -40.04
N ILE A 40 16.55 7.51 -39.89
CA ILE A 40 17.43 7.01 -38.83
C ILE A 40 17.11 7.63 -37.46
N ASP A 41 16.65 8.89 -37.43
CA ASP A 41 16.25 9.55 -36.17
C ASP A 41 14.87 9.11 -35.68
N VAL A 42 13.92 8.87 -36.60
CA VAL A 42 12.56 8.42 -36.23
C VAL A 42 12.55 6.98 -35.70
N GLU A 43 13.38 6.07 -36.25
CA GLU A 43 13.51 4.71 -35.70
C GLU A 43 14.17 4.72 -34.31
N LYS A 44 15.20 5.55 -34.10
CA LYS A 44 15.83 5.71 -32.79
C LYS A 44 14.90 6.36 -31.76
N GLU A 45 14.10 7.34 -32.16
CA GLU A 45 13.07 7.94 -31.29
C GLU A 45 11.99 6.92 -30.90
N LYS A 46 11.53 6.10 -31.85
CA LYS A 46 10.56 5.03 -31.56
C LYS A 46 11.13 3.97 -30.62
N GLU A 47 12.38 3.58 -30.82
CA GLU A 47 13.05 2.60 -29.96
C GLU A 47 13.29 3.15 -28.54
N LEU A 48 13.61 4.44 -28.40
CA LEU A 48 13.71 5.11 -27.10
C LEU A 48 12.35 5.23 -26.41
N ALA A 49 11.29 5.60 -27.15
CA ALA A 49 9.93 5.69 -26.62
C ALA A 49 9.37 4.31 -26.19
N GLU A 50 9.67 3.23 -26.92
CA GLU A 50 9.33 1.87 -26.48
C GLU A 50 10.11 1.45 -25.23
N LYS A 51 11.41 1.78 -25.16
CA LYS A 51 12.22 1.52 -23.96
C LYS A 51 11.72 2.29 -22.75
N GLU A 52 11.34 3.55 -22.90
CA GLU A 52 10.75 4.36 -21.81
C GLU A 52 9.39 3.81 -21.38
N LYS A 53 8.50 3.43 -22.32
CA LYS A 53 7.23 2.78 -21.99
C LYS A 53 7.44 1.47 -21.24
N ALA A 54 8.38 0.64 -21.68
CA ALA A 54 8.71 -0.62 -21.03
C ALA A 54 9.33 -0.42 -19.63
N GLN A 55 10.08 0.66 -19.41
CA GLN A 55 10.59 1.02 -18.08
C GLN A 55 9.47 1.52 -17.17
N MET A 56 8.62 2.43 -17.66
CA MET A 56 7.46 2.93 -16.91
C MET A 56 6.48 1.80 -16.53
N GLU A 57 6.19 0.87 -17.44
CA GLU A 57 5.33 -0.28 -17.15
C GLU A 57 5.94 -1.19 -16.07
N LYS A 58 7.26 -1.41 -16.11
CA LYS A 58 7.96 -2.17 -15.07
C LYS A 58 7.91 -1.47 -13.72
N GLU A 59 8.05 -0.15 -13.67
CA GLU A 59 7.96 0.63 -12.44
C GLU A 59 6.54 0.67 -11.88
N LEU A 60 5.53 0.86 -12.74
CA LEU A 60 4.12 0.79 -12.34
C LEU A 60 3.79 -0.59 -11.77
N ARG A 61 4.21 -1.66 -12.44
CA ARG A 61 3.95 -3.03 -11.98
C ARG A 61 4.66 -3.38 -10.67
N LYS A 62 5.83 -2.79 -10.39
CA LYS A 62 6.49 -2.93 -9.08
C LYS A 62 5.71 -2.18 -8.00
N THR A 63 5.30 -0.95 -8.30
CA THR A 63 4.54 -0.10 -7.37
C THR A 63 3.18 -0.71 -7.04
N GLU A 64 2.49 -1.32 -8.02
CA GLU A 64 1.22 -2.02 -7.80
C GLU A 64 1.40 -3.24 -6.87
N LYS A 65 2.42 -4.06 -7.10
CA LYS A 65 2.72 -5.20 -6.24
C LYS A 65 3.09 -4.79 -4.81
N GLU A 66 3.77 -3.67 -4.64
CA GLU A 66 4.07 -3.12 -3.31
C GLU A 66 2.81 -2.62 -2.61
N LYS A 67 1.91 -1.95 -3.33
CA LYS A 67 0.60 -1.54 -2.81
C LYS A 67 -0.26 -2.74 -2.43
N GLU A 68 -0.30 -3.78 -3.26
CA GLU A 68 -1.04 -5.01 -3.00
C GLU A 68 -0.56 -5.70 -1.71
N LYS A 69 0.76 -5.88 -1.56
CA LYS A 69 1.36 -6.43 -0.32
C LYS A 69 1.02 -5.60 0.92
N LEU A 70 0.97 -4.27 0.79
CA LEU A 70 0.65 -3.37 1.88
C LEU A 70 -0.84 -3.46 2.25
N ASP A 71 -1.72 -3.57 1.26
CA ASP A 71 -3.16 -3.75 1.47
C ASP A 71 -3.47 -5.10 2.14
N ASP A 72 -2.83 -6.18 1.68
CA ASP A 72 -2.97 -7.51 2.29
C ASP A 72 -2.47 -7.52 3.74
N ALA A 73 -1.30 -6.93 4.00
CA ALA A 73 -0.77 -6.81 5.36
C ALA A 73 -1.69 -5.99 6.27
N LYS A 74 -2.36 -4.95 5.75
CA LYS A 74 -3.38 -4.19 6.51
C LYS A 74 -4.59 -5.03 6.84
N LYS A 75 -5.12 -5.79 5.88
CA LYS A 75 -6.27 -6.70 6.08
C LYS A 75 -5.96 -7.79 7.10
N ASP A 76 -4.74 -8.32 7.09
CA ASP A 76 -4.34 -9.33 8.08
C ASP A 76 -4.34 -8.73 9.49
N VAL A 77 -3.70 -7.56 9.66
CA VAL A 77 -3.72 -6.82 10.94
C VAL A 77 -5.15 -6.56 11.43
N GLU A 78 -6.07 -6.20 10.53
CA GLU A 78 -7.48 -5.99 10.85
C GLU A 78 -8.15 -7.30 11.32
N LYS A 79 -7.99 -8.40 10.58
CA LYS A 79 -8.51 -9.72 10.98
C LYS A 79 -7.95 -10.18 12.33
N ALA A 80 -6.68 -9.94 12.63
CA ALA A 80 -6.12 -10.28 13.93
C ALA A 80 -6.67 -9.40 15.06
N LYS A 81 -6.95 -8.12 14.80
CA LYS A 81 -7.66 -7.25 15.76
C LYS A 81 -9.05 -7.77 16.05
N ASP A 82 -9.81 -8.15 15.02
CA ASP A 82 -11.17 -8.68 15.17
C ASP A 82 -11.17 -9.97 15.99
N ARG A 83 -10.29 -10.93 15.66
CA ARG A 83 -10.13 -12.18 16.44
C ARG A 83 -9.75 -11.92 17.89
N LEU A 84 -8.89 -10.93 18.14
CA LEU A 84 -8.49 -10.54 19.50
C LEU A 84 -9.67 -9.91 20.25
N LYS A 85 -10.49 -9.10 19.58
CA LYS A 85 -11.68 -8.48 20.15
C LYS A 85 -12.72 -9.53 20.54
N ASP A 86 -13.06 -10.44 19.63
CA ASP A 86 -14.00 -11.53 19.90
C ASP A 86 -13.55 -12.38 21.09
N CYS A 87 -12.25 -12.69 21.16
CA CYS A 87 -11.70 -13.47 22.28
C CYS A 87 -11.71 -12.70 23.61
N LYS A 88 -11.55 -11.37 23.58
CA LYS A 88 -11.65 -10.53 24.78
C LYS A 88 -13.08 -10.46 25.30
N GLU A 89 -14.05 -10.28 24.41
CA GLU A 89 -15.47 -10.30 24.77
C GLU A 89 -15.88 -11.66 25.36
N GLU A 90 -15.43 -12.77 24.74
CA GLU A 90 -15.67 -14.12 25.26
C GLU A 90 -15.08 -14.33 26.67
N LEU A 91 -13.85 -13.84 26.90
CA LEU A 91 -13.19 -13.91 28.20
C LEU A 91 -13.90 -13.05 29.25
N GLU A 92 -14.27 -11.82 28.91
CA GLU A 92 -14.95 -10.89 29.81
C GLU A 92 -16.34 -11.42 30.21
N ASP A 93 -17.09 -11.97 29.26
CA ASP A 93 -18.41 -12.56 29.53
C ASP A 93 -18.31 -13.80 30.44
N GLU A 94 -17.32 -14.66 30.20
CA GLU A 94 -17.10 -15.82 31.05
C GLU A 94 -16.64 -15.41 32.46
N GLN A 95 -15.81 -14.37 32.56
CA GLN A 95 -15.33 -13.84 33.82
C GLN A 95 -16.49 -13.22 34.62
N LYS A 96 -17.35 -12.42 33.98
CA LYS A 96 -18.58 -11.89 34.58
C LYS A 96 -19.51 -13.00 35.08
N LYS A 97 -19.67 -14.10 34.32
CA LYS A 97 -20.47 -15.25 34.74
C LYS A 97 -19.86 -15.96 35.95
N PHE A 98 -18.54 -16.12 35.97
CA PHE A 98 -17.81 -16.71 37.08
C PHE A 98 -17.95 -15.86 38.34
N ASP A 99 -17.63 -14.57 38.26
CA ASP A 99 -17.68 -13.64 39.39
C ASP A 99 -19.09 -13.56 39.97
N ARG A 100 -20.12 -13.46 39.12
CA ARG A 100 -21.52 -13.46 39.56
C ARG A 100 -21.95 -14.74 40.27
N LYS A 101 -21.41 -15.90 39.87
CA LYS A 101 -21.69 -17.18 40.53
C LYS A 101 -20.92 -17.30 41.85
N MET A 102 -19.69 -16.80 41.89
CA MET A 102 -18.83 -16.78 43.08
C MET A 102 -19.44 -15.90 44.16
N GLU A 103 -19.85 -14.68 43.82
CA GLU A 103 -20.49 -13.73 44.72
C GLU A 103 -21.79 -14.30 45.32
N LYS A 104 -22.55 -15.05 44.54
CA LYS A 104 -23.79 -15.70 44.99
C LYS A 104 -23.55 -16.98 45.79
N GLY A 105 -22.30 -17.42 45.97
CA GLY A 105 -21.97 -18.69 46.61
C GLY A 105 -22.57 -19.92 45.90
N LYS A 106 -22.82 -19.82 44.59
CA LYS A 106 -23.48 -20.87 43.77
C LYS A 106 -22.49 -21.80 43.08
N LEU A 107 -21.22 -21.73 43.45
CA LEU A 107 -20.16 -22.56 42.90
C LEU A 107 -19.67 -23.51 43.99
N ASP A 108 -19.76 -24.82 43.72
CA ASP A 108 -18.98 -25.81 44.47
C ASP A 108 -17.52 -25.80 44.01
N LYS A 109 -16.65 -26.49 44.76
CA LYS A 109 -15.20 -26.51 44.50
C LYS A 109 -14.84 -27.06 43.12
N ASP A 110 -15.59 -28.04 42.62
CA ASP A 110 -15.30 -28.67 41.33
C ASP A 110 -15.77 -27.78 40.17
N GLU A 111 -16.93 -27.15 40.30
CA GLU A 111 -17.40 -26.15 39.35
C GLU A 111 -16.50 -24.91 39.32
N GLU A 112 -15.99 -24.46 40.47
CA GLU A 112 -15.03 -23.35 40.56
C GLU A 112 -13.74 -23.69 39.80
N LEU A 113 -13.19 -24.89 40.02
CA LEU A 113 -11.99 -25.34 39.34
C LEU A 113 -12.21 -25.42 37.81
N LYS A 114 -13.36 -25.94 37.37
CA LYS A 114 -13.73 -26.01 35.95
C LYS A 114 -13.82 -24.61 35.32
N ALA A 115 -14.45 -23.66 36.01
CA ALA A 115 -14.59 -22.29 35.53
C ALA A 115 -13.24 -21.57 35.45
N ARG A 116 -12.39 -21.68 36.50
CA ARG A 116 -11.01 -21.16 36.48
C ARG A 116 -10.19 -21.75 35.33
N LYS A 117 -10.31 -23.06 35.08
CA LYS A 117 -9.62 -23.72 33.95
C LYS A 117 -10.12 -23.21 32.59
N LYS A 118 -11.41 -22.91 32.45
CA LYS A 118 -11.97 -22.32 31.23
C LYS A 118 -11.46 -20.88 31.03
N LEU A 119 -11.46 -20.06 32.08
CA LEU A 119 -10.89 -18.71 32.05
C LEU A 119 -9.40 -18.73 31.66
N LEU A 120 -8.62 -19.67 32.22
CA LEU A 120 -7.21 -19.83 31.86
C LEU A 120 -7.03 -20.15 30.38
N LYS A 121 -7.80 -21.09 29.83
CA LYS A 121 -7.76 -21.42 28.40
C LYS A 121 -8.11 -20.23 27.50
N LEU A 122 -9.10 -19.43 27.90
CA LEU A 122 -9.46 -18.21 27.17
C LEU A 122 -8.36 -17.15 27.26
N ALA A 123 -7.73 -16.99 28.43
CA ALA A 123 -6.61 -16.07 28.62
C ALA A 123 -5.39 -16.48 27.77
N GLU A 124 -5.06 -17.77 27.72
CA GLU A 124 -4.01 -18.29 26.84
C GLU A 124 -4.33 -18.05 25.35
N LYS A 125 -5.60 -18.23 24.95
CA LYS A 125 -6.05 -17.95 23.58
C LYS A 125 -5.94 -16.45 23.26
N GLN A 126 -6.32 -15.58 24.18
CA GLN A 126 -6.17 -14.13 24.06
C GLN A 126 -4.69 -13.74 23.89
N GLN A 127 -3.79 -14.30 24.70
CA GLN A 127 -2.34 -14.04 24.56
C GLN A 127 -1.81 -14.49 23.20
N LYS A 128 -2.25 -15.65 22.69
CA LYS A 128 -1.87 -16.13 21.35
C LYS A 128 -2.31 -15.14 20.25
N TYR A 129 -3.53 -14.64 20.31
CA TYR A 129 -4.03 -13.66 19.33
C TYR A 129 -3.35 -12.30 19.46
N GLN A 130 -3.03 -11.87 20.68
CA GLN A 130 -2.23 -10.66 20.89
C GLN A 130 -0.84 -10.80 20.26
N HIS A 131 -0.19 -11.95 20.42
CA HIS A 131 1.10 -12.22 19.79
C HIS A 131 1.01 -12.31 18.25
N GLN A 132 -0.08 -12.83 17.70
CA GLN A 132 -0.34 -12.80 16.25
C GLN A 132 -0.47 -11.37 15.73
N LEU A 133 -1.27 -10.54 16.41
CA LEU A 133 -1.45 -9.14 16.05
C LEU A 133 -0.11 -8.38 16.07
N GLU A 134 0.73 -8.60 17.09
CA GLU A 134 2.06 -7.98 17.14
C GLU A 134 2.97 -8.43 15.99
N LYS A 135 2.89 -9.70 15.56
CA LYS A 135 3.67 -10.20 14.41
C LYS A 135 3.22 -9.54 13.12
N GLU A 136 1.91 -9.42 12.91
CA GLU A 136 1.35 -8.81 11.70
C GLU A 136 1.61 -7.30 11.67
N GLN A 137 1.50 -6.61 12.80
CA GLN A 137 1.88 -5.20 12.90
C GLN A 137 3.36 -4.99 12.58
N LYS A 138 4.24 -5.83 13.12
CA LYS A 138 5.68 -5.79 12.76
C LYS A 138 5.92 -6.09 11.28
N ALA A 139 5.11 -6.93 10.65
CA ALA A 139 5.23 -7.21 9.21
C ALA A 139 4.80 -6.00 8.39
N LEU A 140 3.68 -5.36 8.76
CA LEU A 140 3.22 -4.13 8.11
C LEU A 140 4.22 -2.98 8.30
N ASP A 141 4.76 -2.79 9.49
CA ASP A 141 5.77 -1.76 9.78
C ASP A 141 7.04 -1.95 8.95
N LYS A 142 7.44 -3.20 8.67
CA LYS A 142 8.57 -3.50 7.78
C LYS A 142 8.29 -3.17 6.31
N LEU A 143 7.03 -3.20 5.88
CA LEU A 143 6.63 -2.82 4.52
C LEU A 143 6.47 -1.31 4.36
N MET A 144 6.23 -0.59 5.46
CA MET A 144 6.07 0.87 5.48
C MET A 144 7.39 1.63 5.75
N ARG A 145 8.46 0.92 6.13
CA ARG A 145 9.81 1.45 6.33
C ARG A 145 10.65 1.32 5.07
#